data_AF-A0A3L9YAS6-F1
#
_entry.id   AF-A0A3L9YAS6-F1
#
_cell.length_a   1.000
_cell.length_b   1.000
_cell.length_c   1.000
_cell.angle_alpha   90.00
_cell.angle_beta   90.00
_cell.angle_gamma   90.00
#
_symmetry.space_group_name_H-M   'P 1'
#
loop_
_entity.id
_entity.type
_entity.pdbx_description
1 polymer ?
#
loop_
_entity_poly.entity_id
_entity_poly.type
_entity_poly.pdbx_seq_one_letter_code
_entity_poly.pdbx_strand_id
1 'polypeptide(L)'
;MSVLAVSTDPVEGGDFITRWKWKTNPNSRPVQGSLRVSVNEVHASDRAALAEIHALHYLLEVREIHGENRLGTDMRVCLSSSAVRKALLKGSLKVHGTGKAESAAVGAAATFLATKYFEATYEVQRWKDEEPKAVEPEMLLSLGPRFPRVELQCGLLNRPVQITRHAMHRWVGRISEGLDRYSENDLSKIPDARWTKAWRTLAGVLNHKGLLRADLLPEVARKYQQRYGMSCVYLHFSDAMAVFVLVDGPQGLDLVTVTKTNPHTPILSQQRFMVGQQIKTSRGTIDTP
;
A
#
# COMPACT_ATOMS: atom_id res chain seq x y z
N MET A 1 16.04 11.59 11.17
CA MET A 1 14.91 11.80 10.24
C MET A 1 15.43 12.41 8.95
N SER A 2 15.26 11.70 7.84
CA SER A 2 15.63 12.17 6.49
C SER A 2 14.55 13.11 5.94
N VAL A 3 14.92 13.98 5.00
CA VAL A 3 14.00 14.94 4.38
C VAL A 3 14.09 14.83 2.85
N LEU A 4 12.96 14.52 2.22
CA LEU A 4 12.75 14.65 0.78
C LEU A 4 11.91 15.89 0.53
N ALA A 5 12.38 16.83 -0.28
CA ALA A 5 11.57 17.96 -0.73
C ALA A 5 11.40 17.90 -2.24
N VAL A 6 10.18 18.13 -2.73
CA VAL A 6 9.84 18.19 -4.14
C VAL A 6 9.08 19.47 -4.45
N SER A 7 9.32 20.05 -5.63
CA SER A 7 8.56 21.17 -6.17
C SER A 7 8.33 20.98 -7.64
N THR A 8 7.06 21.02 -8.04
CA THR A 8 6.65 20.71 -9.42
C THR A 8 6.09 21.95 -10.08
N ASP A 9 6.74 22.38 -11.16
CA ASP A 9 6.39 23.57 -11.92
C ASP A 9 6.07 23.15 -13.37
N PRO A 10 5.04 23.74 -14.01
CA PRO A 10 4.76 23.48 -15.43
C PRO A 10 5.87 24.08 -16.30
N VAL A 11 6.12 23.46 -17.46
CA VAL A 11 7.03 23.98 -18.49
C VAL A 11 6.34 24.07 -19.84
N GLU A 12 6.94 24.84 -20.76
CA GLU A 12 6.47 24.92 -22.14
C GLU A 12 6.41 23.53 -22.80
N GLY A 13 5.38 23.31 -23.61
CA GLY A 13 5.09 22.00 -24.22
C GLY A 13 4.18 21.09 -23.39
N GLY A 14 3.70 21.56 -22.23
CA GLY A 14 2.73 20.83 -21.40
C GLY A 14 3.33 19.80 -20.46
N ASP A 15 4.66 19.67 -20.42
CA ASP A 15 5.37 18.86 -19.43
C ASP A 15 5.49 19.59 -18.08
N PHE A 16 5.99 18.88 -17.08
CA PHE A 16 6.29 19.42 -15.75
C PHE A 16 7.75 19.17 -15.39
N ILE A 17 8.38 20.09 -14.68
CA ILE A 17 9.67 19.85 -14.05
C ILE A 17 9.44 19.72 -12.54
N THR A 18 9.73 18.55 -11.99
CA THR A 18 9.81 18.32 -10.55
C THR A 18 11.27 18.43 -10.10
N ARG A 19 11.59 19.53 -9.42
CA ARG A 19 12.84 19.68 -8.68
C ARG A 19 12.78 18.90 -7.39
N TRP A 20 13.88 18.27 -7.00
CA TRP A 20 13.94 17.49 -5.76
C TRP A 20 15.23 17.73 -4.98
N LYS A 21 15.14 17.59 -3.66
CA LYS A 21 16.25 17.67 -2.71
C LYS A 21 16.14 16.56 -1.67
N TRP A 22 17.23 15.86 -1.42
CA TRP A 22 17.32 14.81 -0.41
C TRP A 22 18.38 15.12 0.62
N LYS A 23 18.00 15.00 1.89
CA LYS A 23 18.86 15.16 3.06
C LYS A 23 18.76 13.94 3.95
N THR A 24 19.90 13.38 4.34
CA THR A 24 19.96 12.24 5.29
C THR A 24 19.62 12.67 6.72
N ASN A 25 19.85 13.94 7.04
CA ASN A 25 19.37 14.59 8.26
C ASN A 25 19.08 16.08 7.98
N PRO A 26 18.26 16.77 8.80
CA PRO A 26 17.79 18.12 8.48
C PRO A 26 18.89 19.16 8.25
N ASN A 27 20.06 18.97 8.88
CA ASN A 27 21.19 19.89 8.87
C ASN A 27 22.23 19.58 7.78
N SER A 28 22.06 18.47 7.04
CA SER A 28 22.97 18.10 5.96
C SER A 28 22.73 18.92 4.69
N ARG A 29 23.80 19.21 3.94
CA ARG A 29 23.68 19.75 2.58
C ARG A 29 22.96 18.72 1.68
N PRO A 30 21.96 19.13 0.89
CA PRO A 30 21.16 18.20 0.11
C PRO A 30 21.91 17.67 -1.12
N VAL A 31 21.58 16.46 -1.54
CA VAL A 31 21.71 16.07 -2.96
C VAL A 31 20.46 16.58 -3.67
N GLN A 32 20.60 17.15 -4.86
CA GLN A 32 19.46 17.69 -5.61
C GLN A 32 19.50 17.31 -7.08
N GLY A 33 18.36 17.38 -7.75
CA GLY A 33 18.24 17.18 -9.19
C GLY A 33 16.88 17.63 -9.71
N SER A 34 16.60 17.34 -10.97
CA SER A 34 15.30 17.59 -11.60
C SER A 34 14.79 16.37 -12.36
N LEU A 35 13.47 16.25 -12.43
CA LEU A 35 12.77 15.24 -13.19
C LEU A 35 11.81 15.95 -14.14
N ARG A 36 11.94 15.72 -15.44
CA ARG A 36 10.95 16.18 -16.42
C ARG A 36 9.89 15.10 -16.56
N VAL A 37 8.63 15.44 -16.29
CA VAL A 37 7.51 14.51 -16.23
C VAL A 37 6.45 14.92 -17.23
N SER A 38 6.21 14.05 -18.21
CA SER A 38 5.09 14.23 -19.13
C SER A 38 3.87 13.48 -18.61
N VAL A 39 2.74 14.17 -18.41
CA VAL A 39 1.49 13.58 -17.88
C VAL A 39 0.42 13.60 -18.97
N ASN A 40 -0.29 12.48 -19.14
CA ASN A 40 -1.37 12.35 -20.11
C ASN A 40 -2.47 13.43 -19.94
N GLU A 41 -2.94 14.00 -21.05
CA GLU A 41 -3.92 15.08 -21.10
C GLU A 41 -5.30 14.71 -20.53
N VAL A 42 -5.63 13.42 -20.47
CA VAL A 42 -6.89 12.91 -19.87
C VAL A 42 -7.07 13.37 -18.42
N HIS A 43 -6.00 13.78 -17.74
CA HIS A 43 -6.02 14.28 -16.37
C HIS A 43 -5.74 15.78 -16.24
N ALA A 44 -6.16 16.59 -17.23
CA ALA A 44 -5.84 18.01 -17.36
C ALA A 44 -5.83 18.83 -16.06
N SER A 45 -6.86 18.69 -15.21
CA SER A 45 -7.00 19.44 -13.95
C SER A 45 -5.99 19.05 -12.86
N ASP A 46 -5.42 17.85 -12.91
CA ASP A 46 -4.60 17.28 -11.85
C ASP A 46 -3.15 17.03 -12.26
N ARG A 47 -2.75 17.44 -13.47
CA ARG A 47 -1.46 17.06 -14.07
C ARG A 47 -0.26 17.42 -13.18
N ALA A 48 -0.27 18.59 -12.54
CA ALA A 48 0.81 18.98 -11.63
C ALA A 48 0.92 18.06 -10.40
N ALA A 49 -0.21 17.67 -9.79
CA ALA A 49 -0.23 16.76 -8.65
C ALA A 49 0.19 15.34 -9.06
N LEU A 50 -0.24 14.88 -10.23
CA LEU A 50 0.15 13.58 -10.78
C LEU A 50 1.64 13.55 -11.16
N ALA A 51 2.18 14.62 -11.72
CA ALA A 51 3.61 14.77 -12.01
C ALA A 51 4.43 14.67 -10.71
N GLU A 52 4.03 15.39 -9.67
CA GLU A 52 4.70 15.33 -8.36
C GLU A 52 4.64 13.91 -7.75
N ILE A 53 3.49 13.23 -7.81
CA ILE A 53 3.35 11.85 -7.32
C ILE A 53 4.25 10.89 -8.12
N HIS A 54 4.36 11.08 -9.43
CA HIS A 54 5.21 10.23 -10.26
C HIS A 54 6.69 10.46 -9.98
N ALA A 55 7.11 11.71 -9.82
CA ALA A 55 8.45 12.04 -9.38
C ALA A 55 8.78 11.38 -8.03
N LEU A 56 7.85 11.42 -7.06
CA LEU A 56 8.01 10.73 -5.78
C LEU A 56 8.12 9.22 -5.96
N HIS A 57 7.34 8.61 -6.86
CA HIS A 57 7.44 7.18 -7.13
C HIS A 57 8.82 6.83 -7.69
N TYR A 58 9.29 7.53 -8.72
CA TYR A 58 10.62 7.31 -9.27
C TYR A 58 11.70 7.45 -8.18
N LEU A 59 11.66 8.52 -7.39
CA LEU A 59 12.67 8.79 -6.36
C LEU A 59 12.70 7.73 -5.26
N LEU A 60 11.53 7.23 -4.85
CA LEU A 60 11.40 6.31 -3.72
C LEU A 60 11.48 4.83 -4.11
N GLU A 61 10.94 4.44 -5.27
CA GLU A 61 10.85 3.04 -5.73
C GLU A 61 11.90 2.64 -6.74
N VAL A 62 12.32 3.56 -7.63
CA VAL A 62 13.24 3.23 -8.74
C VAL A 62 14.66 3.67 -8.40
N ARG A 63 14.82 4.93 -7.99
CA ARG A 63 16.09 5.51 -7.57
C ARG A 63 16.48 5.09 -6.14
N GLU A 64 15.49 4.64 -5.36
CA GLU A 64 15.62 4.22 -3.97
C GLU A 64 16.42 5.21 -3.13
N ILE A 65 16.07 6.49 -3.21
CA ILE A 65 16.87 7.57 -2.59
C ILE A 65 16.95 7.46 -1.05
N HIS A 66 15.97 6.81 -0.44
CA HIS A 66 15.96 6.50 0.99
C HIS A 66 16.74 5.21 1.32
N GLY A 67 17.06 4.39 0.33
CA GLY A 67 17.69 3.08 0.42
C GLY A 67 16.76 1.93 0.00
N GLU A 68 17.37 0.79 -0.34
CA GLU A 68 16.67 -0.41 -0.79
C GLU A 68 15.69 -0.94 0.28
N ASN A 69 14.49 -1.34 -0.13
CA ASN A 69 13.45 -1.90 0.75
C ASN A 69 13.06 -0.99 1.95
N ARG A 70 13.33 0.32 1.85
CA ARG A 70 12.98 1.30 2.89
C ARG A 70 11.51 1.71 2.80
N LEU A 71 10.93 2.00 3.96
CA LEU A 71 9.54 2.45 4.12
C LEU A 71 9.51 3.91 4.59
N GLY A 72 8.33 4.40 4.98
CA GLY A 72 8.13 5.77 5.42
C GLY A 72 8.70 6.14 6.79
N THR A 73 9.26 5.19 7.54
CA THR A 73 9.82 5.42 8.88
C THR A 73 10.96 6.44 8.84
N ASP A 74 10.98 7.37 9.80
CA ASP A 74 11.98 8.44 9.92
C ASP A 74 12.13 9.32 8.67
N MET A 75 11.08 9.47 7.87
CA MET A 75 11.09 10.27 6.65
C MET A 75 10.05 11.40 6.71
N ARG A 76 10.49 12.61 6.33
CA ARG A 76 9.62 13.75 6.07
C ARG A 76 9.65 14.08 4.57
N VAL A 77 8.47 14.25 3.98
CA VAL A 77 8.29 14.60 2.58
C VAL A 77 7.63 15.98 2.48
N CYS A 78 8.38 16.96 1.99
CA CYS A 78 7.90 18.31 1.71
C CYS A 78 7.41 18.36 0.25
N LEU A 79 6.15 18.70 0.08
CA LEU A 79 5.42 18.73 -1.19
C LEU A 79 5.18 20.18 -1.62
N SER A 80 5.08 20.41 -2.93
CA SER A 80 4.51 21.66 -3.44
C SER A 80 2.98 21.59 -3.60
N SER A 81 2.43 20.39 -3.85
CA SER A 81 0.99 20.21 -4.08
C SER A 81 0.19 19.92 -2.81
N SER A 82 -0.76 20.80 -2.51
CA SER A 82 -1.73 20.57 -1.42
C SER A 82 -2.71 19.42 -1.72
N ALA A 83 -2.98 19.14 -2.99
CA ALA A 83 -3.84 18.03 -3.41
C ALA A 83 -3.22 16.67 -3.02
N VAL A 84 -1.90 16.52 -3.22
CA VAL A 84 -1.15 15.32 -2.80
C VAL A 84 -1.20 15.18 -1.27
N ARG A 85 -0.96 16.26 -0.52
CA ARG A 85 -1.10 16.23 0.95
C ARG A 85 -2.51 15.83 1.40
N LYS A 86 -3.57 16.36 0.77
CA LYS A 86 -4.96 15.99 1.08
C LYS A 86 -5.23 14.51 0.81
N ALA A 87 -4.69 13.96 -0.28
CA ALA A 87 -4.77 12.52 -0.59
C ALA A 87 -4.10 11.64 0.48
N LEU A 88 -3.10 12.18 1.18
CA LEU A 88 -2.30 11.50 2.20
C LEU A 88 -2.69 11.86 3.64
N LEU A 89 -3.85 12.51 3.84
CA LEU A 89 -4.29 12.93 5.16
C LEU A 89 -4.57 11.73 6.08
N LYS A 90 -3.63 11.42 6.97
CA LYS A 90 -3.65 10.25 7.86
C LYS A 90 -4.96 10.08 8.64
N GLY A 91 -5.49 11.18 9.20
CA GLY A 91 -6.76 11.13 9.93
C GLY A 91 -7.91 10.59 9.07
N SER A 92 -7.99 11.00 7.81
CA SER A 92 -9.01 10.49 6.88
C SER A 92 -8.71 9.05 6.47
N LEU A 93 -7.45 8.73 6.16
CA LEU A 93 -7.04 7.39 5.75
C LEU A 93 -7.33 6.34 6.83
N LYS A 94 -7.12 6.67 8.10
CA LYS A 94 -7.37 5.76 9.23
C LYS A 94 -8.85 5.56 9.52
N VAL A 95 -9.68 6.61 9.38
CA VAL A 95 -11.11 6.55 9.72
C VAL A 95 -11.96 6.02 8.56
N HIS A 96 -11.62 6.38 7.32
CA HIS A 96 -12.46 6.09 6.15
C HIS A 96 -11.80 5.13 5.15
N GLY A 97 -10.51 4.82 5.31
CA GLY A 97 -9.73 4.05 4.33
C GLY A 97 -9.37 4.84 3.07
N THR A 98 -9.77 6.12 2.98
CA THR A 98 -9.54 7.01 1.85
C THR A 98 -9.06 8.39 2.33
N GLY A 99 -8.19 9.01 1.54
CA GLY A 99 -7.77 10.40 1.75
C GLY A 99 -8.86 11.40 1.39
N LYS A 100 -8.56 12.69 1.49
CA LYS A 100 -9.44 13.80 1.08
C LYS A 100 -9.06 14.37 -0.29
N ALA A 101 -8.58 13.52 -1.19
CA ALA A 101 -8.26 13.94 -2.56
C ALA A 101 -9.55 14.38 -3.26
N GLU A 102 -9.51 15.52 -3.95
CA GLU A 102 -10.63 16.02 -4.75
C GLU A 102 -10.80 15.19 -6.04
N SER A 103 -9.69 14.68 -6.56
CA SER A 103 -9.65 13.83 -7.75
C SER A 103 -9.37 12.37 -7.41
N ALA A 104 -10.17 11.48 -8.00
CA ALA A 104 -9.97 10.03 -7.92
C ALA A 104 -8.61 9.61 -8.51
N ALA A 105 -8.12 10.30 -9.55
CA ALA A 105 -6.83 10.01 -10.16
C ALA A 105 -5.67 10.27 -9.19
N VAL A 106 -5.67 11.42 -8.52
CA VAL A 106 -4.68 11.77 -7.48
C VAL A 106 -4.78 10.77 -6.33
N GLY A 107 -6.00 10.44 -5.90
CA GLY A 107 -6.26 9.44 -4.88
C GLY A 107 -5.65 8.08 -5.24
N ALA A 108 -5.87 7.59 -6.46
CA ALA A 108 -5.34 6.33 -6.94
C ALA A 108 -3.82 6.35 -7.07
N ALA A 109 -3.24 7.38 -7.69
CA ALA A 109 -1.80 7.53 -7.88
C ALA A 109 -1.03 7.61 -6.55
N ALA A 110 -1.60 8.25 -5.53
CA ALA A 110 -0.99 8.35 -4.21
C ALA A 110 -1.12 7.07 -3.37
N THR A 111 -1.58 5.94 -3.93
CA THR A 111 -1.83 4.71 -3.16
C THR A 111 -0.57 4.16 -2.51
N PHE A 112 0.56 4.17 -3.22
CA PHE A 112 1.81 3.64 -2.66
C PHE A 112 2.33 4.47 -1.46
N LEU A 113 2.21 5.80 -1.55
CA LEU A 113 2.55 6.71 -0.44
C LEU A 113 1.66 6.47 0.78
N ALA A 114 0.37 6.22 0.54
CA ALA A 114 -0.62 5.91 1.58
C ALA A 114 -0.60 4.46 2.07
N THR A 115 0.33 3.63 1.60
CA THR A 115 0.48 2.23 2.04
C THR A 115 1.91 1.97 2.48
N LYS A 116 2.85 1.79 1.53
CA LYS A 116 4.27 1.52 1.81
C LYS A 116 4.94 2.63 2.63
N TYR A 117 4.64 3.89 2.31
CA TYR A 117 5.21 5.06 2.99
C TYR A 117 4.23 5.73 3.96
N PHE A 118 3.28 4.97 4.51
CA PHE A 118 2.23 5.54 5.35
C PHE A 118 2.79 6.29 6.57
N GLU A 119 3.85 5.79 7.19
CA GLU A 119 4.44 6.40 8.38
C GLU A 119 5.15 7.73 8.11
N ALA A 120 5.52 8.02 6.87
CA ALA A 120 6.18 9.28 6.52
C ALA A 120 5.29 10.49 6.86
N THR A 121 5.93 11.61 7.19
CA THR A 121 5.24 12.88 7.43
C THR A 121 5.17 13.68 6.14
N TYR A 122 3.97 14.09 5.73
CA TYR A 122 3.75 14.86 4.50
C TYR A 122 3.32 16.29 4.82
N GLU A 123 4.10 17.26 4.34
CA GLU A 123 3.89 18.69 4.60
C GLU A 123 3.94 19.46 3.29
N VAL A 124 3.12 20.51 3.16
CA VAL A 124 3.27 21.45 2.05
C VAL A 124 4.26 22.52 2.49
N GLN A 125 5.30 22.74 1.70
CA GLN A 125 6.30 23.76 2.00
C GLN A 125 6.69 24.51 0.73
N ARG A 126 6.90 25.82 0.86
CA ARG A 126 7.53 26.60 -0.22
C ARG A 126 8.96 26.11 -0.44
N TRP A 127 9.34 25.99 -1.71
CA TRP A 127 10.70 25.67 -2.10
C TRP A 127 11.68 26.69 -1.51
N LYS A 128 12.80 26.20 -0.98
CA LYS A 128 13.89 27.04 -0.46
C LYS A 128 15.17 26.62 -1.14
N ASP A 129 15.89 27.58 -1.70
CA ASP A 129 17.19 27.32 -2.29
C ASP A 129 18.24 27.08 -1.20
N GLU A 130 19.06 26.08 -1.45
CA GLU A 130 20.08 25.59 -0.53
C GLU A 130 21.29 25.18 -1.35
N GLU A 131 22.49 25.43 -0.84
CA GLU A 131 23.71 25.01 -1.51
C GLU A 131 23.82 23.47 -1.48
N PRO A 132 23.84 22.81 -2.65
CA PRO A 132 23.85 21.36 -2.72
C PRO A 132 25.22 20.78 -2.38
N LYS A 133 25.22 19.59 -1.79
CA LYS A 133 26.39 18.73 -1.72
C LYS A 133 26.75 18.17 -3.11
N ALA A 134 25.73 17.81 -3.88
CA ALA A 134 25.86 17.27 -5.23
C ALA A 134 24.60 17.59 -6.04
N VAL A 135 24.77 17.73 -7.35
CA VAL A 135 23.69 17.96 -8.31
C VAL A 135 23.67 16.80 -9.28
N GLU A 136 22.54 16.09 -9.33
CA GLU A 136 22.27 15.05 -10.31
C GLU A 136 21.68 15.68 -11.59
N PRO A 137 22.00 15.12 -12.78
CA PRO A 137 21.47 15.62 -14.04
C PRO A 137 19.94 15.45 -14.12
N GLU A 138 19.31 16.24 -14.98
CA GLU A 138 17.89 16.07 -15.28
C GLU A 138 17.61 14.67 -15.83
N MET A 139 16.54 14.06 -15.36
CA MET A 139 16.03 12.81 -15.91
C MET A 139 14.64 12.99 -16.52
N LEU A 140 14.44 12.41 -17.70
CA LEU A 140 13.14 12.37 -18.36
C LEU A 140 12.32 11.16 -17.89
N LEU A 141 11.13 11.43 -17.36
CA LEU A 141 10.12 10.44 -16.99
C LEU A 141 8.95 10.55 -17.96
N SER A 142 8.73 9.48 -18.73
CA SER A 142 7.54 9.35 -19.57
C SER A 142 6.47 8.56 -18.83
N LEU A 143 5.36 9.21 -18.47
CA LEU A 143 4.21 8.48 -17.92
C LEU A 143 3.43 7.85 -19.06
N GLY A 144 3.34 6.52 -19.02
CA GLY A 144 2.25 5.82 -19.67
C GLY A 144 0.88 6.19 -19.06
N PRO A 145 -0.23 5.65 -19.57
CA PRO A 145 -1.57 5.95 -19.08
C PRO A 145 -1.87 5.40 -17.67
N ARG A 146 -0.89 4.82 -16.99
CA ARG A 146 -1.06 4.06 -15.75
C ARG A 146 -0.41 4.78 -14.59
N PHE A 147 -1.10 4.75 -13.45
CA PHE A 147 -0.60 5.38 -12.24
C PHE A 147 0.55 4.59 -11.61
N PRO A 148 1.40 5.25 -10.81
CA PRO A 148 2.50 4.58 -10.14
C PRO A 148 2.01 3.54 -9.11
N ARG A 149 2.68 2.39 -9.06
CA ARG A 149 2.35 1.26 -8.16
C ARG A 149 3.62 0.68 -7.54
N VAL A 150 3.43 0.03 -6.40
CA VAL A 150 4.44 -0.87 -5.82
C VAL A 150 3.98 -2.28 -6.09
N GLU A 151 4.73 -2.98 -6.94
CA GLU A 151 4.43 -4.33 -7.36
C GLU A 151 5.21 -5.31 -6.50
N LEU A 152 4.48 -6.20 -5.82
CA LEU A 152 5.06 -7.26 -5.02
C LEU A 152 4.80 -8.58 -5.75
N GLN A 153 5.85 -9.31 -6.09
CA GLN A 153 5.66 -10.62 -6.69
C GLN A 153 4.98 -11.56 -5.69
N CYS A 154 3.92 -12.25 -6.13
CA CYS A 154 3.34 -13.35 -5.37
C CYS A 154 3.87 -14.67 -5.89
N GLY A 155 4.74 -15.33 -5.11
CA GLY A 155 5.38 -16.58 -5.50
C GLY A 155 4.39 -17.71 -5.85
N LEU A 156 3.27 -17.78 -5.15
CA LEU A 156 2.23 -18.80 -5.39
C LEU A 156 1.49 -18.62 -6.72
N LEU A 157 1.22 -17.37 -7.10
CA LEU A 157 0.46 -17.06 -8.32
C LEU A 157 1.35 -16.74 -9.51
N ASN A 158 2.65 -16.55 -9.28
CA ASN A 158 3.62 -16.03 -10.24
C ASN A 158 3.12 -14.76 -10.97
N ARG A 159 2.50 -13.85 -10.22
CA ARG A 159 1.95 -12.59 -10.73
C ARG A 159 2.29 -11.43 -9.77
N PRO A 160 2.48 -10.21 -10.29
CA PRO A 160 2.62 -9.03 -9.45
C PRO A 160 1.30 -8.73 -8.74
N VAL A 161 1.41 -8.36 -7.46
CA VAL A 161 0.30 -7.99 -6.59
C VAL A 161 0.54 -6.59 -6.04
N GLN A 162 -0.47 -5.73 -6.14
CA GLN A 162 -0.50 -4.45 -5.43
C GLN A 162 -1.34 -4.58 -4.16
N ILE A 163 -0.80 -4.10 -3.03
CA ILE A 163 -1.58 -3.95 -1.80
C ILE A 163 -2.42 -2.67 -1.90
N THR A 164 -3.74 -2.82 -1.88
CA THR A 164 -4.63 -1.65 -1.86
C THR A 164 -4.71 -1.04 -0.46
N ARG A 165 -5.11 0.23 -0.37
CA ARG A 165 -5.41 0.90 0.90
C ARG A 165 -6.46 0.15 1.70
N HIS A 166 -7.50 -0.36 1.04
CA HIS A 166 -8.58 -1.06 1.73
C HIS A 166 -8.09 -2.36 2.36
N ALA A 167 -7.31 -3.16 1.63
CA ALA A 167 -6.69 -4.35 2.21
C ALA A 167 -5.74 -4.02 3.36
N MET A 168 -4.97 -2.94 3.23
CA MET A 168 -4.08 -2.48 4.30
C MET A 168 -4.86 -2.13 5.57
N HIS A 169 -5.93 -1.35 5.42
CA HIS A 169 -6.84 -0.96 6.51
C HIS A 169 -7.47 -2.20 7.17
N ARG A 170 -7.99 -3.14 6.37
CA ARG A 170 -8.57 -4.39 6.89
C ARG A 170 -7.55 -5.28 7.60
N TRP A 171 -6.33 -5.36 7.09
CA TRP A 171 -5.27 -6.11 7.77
C TRP A 171 -4.95 -5.49 9.15
N VAL A 172 -4.78 -4.17 9.23
CA VAL A 172 -4.49 -3.50 10.50
C VAL A 172 -5.63 -3.74 11.49
N GLY A 173 -6.87 -3.40 11.11
CA GLY A 173 -8.01 -3.54 12.01
C GLY A 173 -8.33 -4.98 12.40
N ARG A 174 -8.54 -5.87 11.42
CA ARG A 174 -9.07 -7.22 11.65
C ARG A 174 -8.01 -8.23 12.08
N ILE A 175 -6.81 -8.12 11.51
CA ILE A 175 -5.77 -9.16 11.66
C ILE A 175 -4.77 -8.74 12.74
N SER A 176 -4.17 -7.56 12.61
CA SER A 176 -3.11 -7.13 13.53
C SER A 176 -3.64 -6.72 14.90
N GLU A 177 -4.71 -5.93 14.92
CA GLU A 177 -5.29 -5.39 16.16
C GLU A 177 -6.50 -6.21 16.64
N GLY A 178 -7.03 -7.13 15.81
CA GLY A 178 -8.09 -8.05 16.21
C GLY A 178 -9.41 -7.38 16.58
N LEU A 179 -9.68 -6.19 16.03
CA LEU A 179 -10.85 -5.39 16.33
C LEU A 179 -12.15 -6.09 15.88
N ASP A 180 -13.23 -5.81 16.61
CA ASP A 180 -14.56 -6.31 16.29
C ASP A 180 -15.19 -5.53 15.11
N ARG A 181 -16.32 -6.02 14.60
CA ARG A 181 -17.01 -5.46 13.43
C ARG A 181 -17.45 -4.00 13.55
N TYR A 182 -17.62 -3.50 14.77
CA TYR A 182 -18.05 -2.13 15.05
C TYR A 182 -16.87 -1.17 15.16
N SER A 183 -15.71 -1.66 15.61
CA SER A 183 -14.50 -0.86 15.80
C SER A 183 -13.49 -0.95 14.63
N GLU A 184 -13.56 -2.00 13.80
CA GLU A 184 -12.59 -2.27 12.72
C GLU A 184 -12.50 -1.21 11.62
N ASN A 185 -13.43 -0.24 11.58
CA ASN A 185 -13.47 0.81 10.55
C ASN A 185 -12.74 2.09 10.99
N ASP A 186 -12.75 2.43 12.28
CA ASP A 186 -12.06 3.62 12.80
C ASP A 186 -10.73 3.23 13.44
N LEU A 187 -9.64 3.45 12.70
CA LEU A 187 -8.28 3.16 13.15
C LEU A 187 -7.53 4.41 13.62
N SER A 188 -8.23 5.52 13.91
CA SER A 188 -7.62 6.80 14.29
C SER A 188 -6.64 6.70 15.46
N LYS A 189 -6.93 5.84 16.44
CA LYS A 189 -6.11 5.59 17.62
C LYS A 189 -4.91 4.66 17.37
N ILE A 190 -4.87 3.98 16.22
CA ILE A 190 -3.80 3.01 15.92
C ILE A 190 -2.53 3.75 15.49
N PRO A 191 -1.36 3.49 16.11
CA PRO A 191 -0.10 4.14 15.75
C PRO A 191 0.34 3.87 14.29
N ASP A 192 1.00 4.84 13.66
CA ASP A 192 1.47 4.72 12.27
C ASP A 192 2.44 3.55 12.07
N ALA A 193 3.28 3.24 13.06
CA ALA A 193 4.20 2.10 13.03
C ALA A 193 3.48 0.76 12.79
N ARG A 194 2.19 0.64 13.13
CA ARG A 194 1.39 -0.56 12.85
C ARG A 194 1.12 -0.73 11.36
N TRP A 195 0.97 0.35 10.61
CA TRP A 195 0.79 0.33 9.16
C TRP A 195 2.07 -0.11 8.45
N THR A 196 3.21 0.43 8.86
CA THR A 196 4.53 0.01 8.39
C THR A 196 4.77 -1.48 8.65
N LYS A 197 4.54 -1.94 9.89
CA LYS A 197 4.67 -3.36 10.23
C LYS A 197 3.77 -4.22 9.35
N ALA A 198 2.52 -3.82 9.19
CA ALA A 198 1.54 -4.56 8.43
C ALA A 198 1.84 -4.60 6.93
N TRP A 199 2.38 -3.53 6.33
CA TRP A 199 2.86 -3.55 4.95
C TRP A 199 4.01 -4.56 4.79
N ARG A 200 5.02 -4.55 5.70
CA ARG A 200 6.11 -5.54 5.69
C ARG A 200 5.59 -6.96 5.79
N THR A 201 4.64 -7.20 6.69
CA THR A 201 4.05 -8.53 6.86
C THR A 201 3.33 -8.97 5.60
N LEU A 202 2.46 -8.13 5.02
CA LEU A 202 1.77 -8.47 3.77
C LEU A 202 2.74 -8.76 2.63
N ALA A 203 3.78 -7.94 2.46
CA ALA A 203 4.82 -8.16 1.45
C ALA A 203 5.55 -9.50 1.65
N GLY A 204 5.89 -9.84 2.90
CA GLY A 204 6.48 -11.14 3.23
C GLY A 204 5.54 -12.32 3.00
N VAL A 205 4.25 -12.17 3.34
CA VAL A 205 3.27 -13.25 3.20
C VAL A 205 3.06 -13.63 1.74
N LEU A 206 3.09 -12.69 0.80
CA LEU A 206 2.91 -12.97 -0.64
C LEU A 206 3.92 -13.97 -1.22
N ASN A 207 5.09 -14.12 -0.58
CA ASN A 207 6.12 -15.09 -0.94
C ASN A 207 6.33 -16.18 0.13
N HIS A 208 5.47 -16.22 1.14
CA HIS A 208 5.58 -17.19 2.22
C HIS A 208 5.06 -18.56 1.79
N LYS A 209 5.81 -19.62 2.11
CA LYS A 209 5.49 -21.03 1.80
C LYS A 209 4.14 -21.52 2.37
N GLY A 210 3.66 -20.88 3.43
CA GLY A 210 2.36 -21.17 4.06
C GLY A 210 1.17 -20.47 3.40
N LEU A 211 1.39 -19.64 2.37
CA LEU A 211 0.30 -19.06 1.58
C LEU A 211 -0.21 -20.11 0.60
N LEU A 212 -1.51 -20.41 0.65
CA LEU A 212 -2.15 -21.42 -0.18
C LEU A 212 -3.31 -20.83 -0.96
N ARG A 213 -3.65 -21.44 -2.10
CA ARG A 213 -4.94 -21.14 -2.75
C ARG A 213 -6.07 -21.63 -1.86
N ALA A 214 -7.17 -20.90 -1.85
CA ALA A 214 -8.33 -21.17 -1.03
C ALA A 214 -9.58 -21.23 -1.89
N ASP A 215 -10.48 -22.13 -1.52
CA ASP A 215 -11.85 -22.15 -2.01
C ASP A 215 -12.77 -21.69 -0.88
N LEU A 216 -13.55 -20.65 -1.13
CA LEU A 216 -14.51 -20.15 -0.15
C LEU A 216 -15.82 -20.92 -0.23
N LEU A 217 -16.60 -20.90 0.86
CA LEU A 217 -17.98 -21.39 0.80
C LEU A 217 -18.76 -20.63 -0.29
N PRO A 218 -19.66 -21.28 -1.04
CA PRO A 218 -20.33 -20.67 -2.20
C PRO A 218 -21.01 -19.33 -1.90
N GLU A 219 -21.67 -19.21 -0.75
CA GLU A 219 -22.33 -17.95 -0.35
C GLU A 219 -21.33 -16.82 -0.07
N VAL A 220 -20.18 -17.16 0.52
CA VAL A 220 -19.11 -16.20 0.81
C VAL A 220 -18.40 -15.79 -0.48
N ALA A 221 -18.11 -16.74 -1.37
CA ALA A 221 -17.55 -16.48 -2.68
C ALA A 221 -18.48 -15.55 -3.49
N ARG A 222 -19.78 -15.85 -3.52
CA ARG A 222 -20.79 -15.03 -4.21
C ARG A 222 -20.81 -13.59 -3.71
N LYS A 223 -20.67 -13.37 -2.40
CA LYS A 223 -20.60 -12.01 -1.82
C LYS A 223 -19.41 -11.22 -2.34
N TYR A 224 -18.24 -11.86 -2.45
CA TYR A 224 -17.04 -11.19 -2.99
C TYR A 224 -17.14 -10.99 -4.50
N GLN A 225 -17.66 -11.97 -5.23
CA GLN A 225 -17.86 -11.88 -6.68
C GLN A 225 -18.87 -10.79 -7.06
N GLN A 226 -19.95 -10.62 -6.29
CA GLN A 226 -20.90 -9.52 -6.49
C GLN A 226 -20.25 -8.16 -6.28
N ARG A 227 -19.27 -8.05 -5.37
CA ARG A 227 -18.63 -6.78 -5.03
C ARG A 227 -17.45 -6.44 -5.94
N TYR A 228 -16.66 -7.44 -6.33
CA TYR A 228 -15.37 -7.25 -7.00
C TYR A 228 -15.27 -7.92 -8.37
N GLY A 229 -16.32 -8.65 -8.79
CA GLY A 229 -16.38 -9.34 -10.07
C GLY A 229 -16.02 -10.83 -10.00
N MET A 230 -16.32 -11.55 -11.09
CA MET A 230 -16.18 -13.00 -11.17
C MET A 230 -14.72 -13.50 -11.14
N SER A 231 -13.75 -12.63 -11.44
CA SER A 231 -12.32 -12.96 -11.47
C SER A 231 -11.63 -12.96 -10.09
N CYS A 232 -12.40 -13.05 -9.01
CA CYS A 232 -11.84 -13.12 -7.66
C CYS A 232 -10.95 -14.36 -7.47
N VAL A 233 -9.74 -14.15 -6.98
CA VAL A 233 -8.80 -15.17 -6.53
C VAL A 233 -8.70 -15.11 -5.02
N TYR A 234 -8.76 -16.26 -4.35
CA TYR A 234 -8.70 -16.34 -2.90
C TYR A 234 -7.45 -17.08 -2.45
N LEU A 235 -6.71 -16.47 -1.53
CA LEU A 235 -5.56 -17.10 -0.88
C LEU A 235 -5.81 -17.18 0.62
N HIS A 236 -5.30 -18.23 1.27
CA HIS A 236 -5.38 -18.41 2.71
C HIS A 236 -3.98 -18.49 3.30
N PHE A 237 -3.75 -17.71 4.34
CA PHE A 237 -2.55 -17.76 5.15
C PHE A 237 -2.92 -18.16 6.58
N SER A 238 -2.62 -19.42 6.93
CA SER A 238 -3.05 -20.07 8.18
C SER A 238 -2.50 -19.39 9.43
N ASP A 239 -1.24 -18.96 9.40
CA ASP A 239 -0.55 -18.46 10.60
C ASP A 239 -1.19 -17.17 11.12
N ALA A 240 -1.76 -16.36 10.22
CA ALA A 240 -2.51 -15.17 10.57
C ALA A 240 -4.04 -15.38 10.56
N MET A 241 -4.51 -16.61 10.31
CA MET A 241 -5.93 -16.93 10.13
C MET A 241 -6.59 -15.97 9.14
N ALA A 242 -5.94 -15.71 8.01
CA ALA A 242 -6.30 -14.63 7.10
C ALA A 242 -6.60 -15.16 5.69
N VAL A 243 -7.71 -14.70 5.11
CA VAL A 243 -8.05 -14.91 3.69
C VAL A 243 -7.88 -13.61 2.94
N PHE A 244 -7.16 -13.69 1.82
CA PHE A 244 -6.89 -12.61 0.90
C PHE A 244 -7.81 -12.73 -0.30
N VAL A 245 -8.42 -11.63 -0.69
CA VAL A 245 -9.23 -11.53 -1.89
C VAL A 245 -8.48 -10.66 -2.88
N LEU A 246 -8.10 -11.25 -4.01
CA LEU A 246 -7.41 -10.59 -5.10
C LEU A 246 -8.30 -10.55 -6.34
N VAL A 247 -8.14 -9.51 -7.16
CA VAL A 247 -8.81 -9.40 -8.47
C VAL A 247 -7.84 -8.90 -9.53
N ASP A 248 -8.16 -9.12 -10.80
CA ASP A 248 -7.40 -8.53 -11.90
C ASP A 248 -7.48 -7.01 -11.87
N GLY A 249 -6.32 -6.38 -11.80
CA GLY A 249 -6.12 -4.95 -11.91
C GLY A 249 -5.36 -4.58 -13.19
N PRO A 250 -5.20 -3.28 -13.49
CA PRO A 250 -4.56 -2.79 -14.71
C PRO A 250 -3.12 -3.28 -14.97
N GLN A 251 -2.37 -3.68 -13.94
CA GLN A 251 -0.95 -4.05 -14.02
C GLN A 251 -0.63 -5.40 -13.35
N GLY A 252 -1.64 -6.15 -12.93
CA GLY A 252 -1.43 -7.34 -12.12
C GLY A 252 -2.67 -7.71 -11.33
N LEU A 253 -2.48 -8.21 -10.13
CA LEU A 253 -3.56 -8.46 -9.18
C LEU A 253 -3.61 -7.34 -8.14
N ASP A 254 -4.81 -6.87 -7.81
CA ASP A 254 -5.02 -5.97 -6.69
C ASP A 254 -5.50 -6.79 -5.48
N LEU A 255 -4.76 -6.75 -4.37
CA LEU A 255 -5.24 -7.27 -3.09
C LEU A 255 -6.29 -6.28 -2.56
N VAL A 256 -7.57 -6.59 -2.80
CA VAL A 256 -8.68 -5.65 -2.54
C VAL A 256 -9.19 -5.72 -1.12
N THR A 257 -9.12 -6.87 -0.46
CA THR A 257 -9.52 -6.99 0.96
C THR A 257 -8.89 -8.18 1.65
N VAL A 258 -8.92 -8.14 2.97
CA VAL A 258 -8.51 -9.22 3.87
C VAL A 258 -9.62 -9.50 4.86
N THR A 259 -9.88 -10.78 5.12
CA THR A 259 -10.83 -11.22 6.16
C THR A 259 -10.16 -12.22 7.09
N LYS A 260 -10.59 -12.21 8.35
CA LYS A 260 -10.17 -13.19 9.34
C LYS A 260 -11.02 -14.46 9.20
N THR A 261 -10.40 -15.63 9.27
CA THR A 261 -11.11 -16.90 9.45
C THR A 261 -11.49 -17.05 10.92
N ASN A 262 -12.71 -17.52 11.20
CA ASN A 262 -13.18 -17.81 12.55
C ASN A 262 -13.67 -19.28 12.60
N PRO A 263 -13.26 -20.09 13.60
CA PRO A 263 -13.80 -21.44 13.79
C PRO A 263 -15.33 -21.50 13.87
N HIS A 264 -15.97 -20.45 14.41
CA HIS A 264 -17.42 -20.37 14.58
C HIS A 264 -18.18 -19.83 13.35
N THR A 265 -17.46 -19.31 12.35
CA THR A 265 -18.07 -18.81 11.11
C THR A 265 -17.18 -19.27 9.96
N PRO A 266 -17.37 -20.51 9.48
CA PRO A 266 -16.53 -21.06 8.44
C PRO A 266 -16.67 -20.20 7.18
N ILE A 267 -15.53 -19.81 6.60
CA ILE A 267 -15.48 -19.09 5.33
C ILE A 267 -14.83 -19.90 4.22
N LEU A 268 -14.00 -20.87 4.60
CA LEU A 268 -13.33 -21.78 3.70
C LEU A 268 -14.25 -22.98 3.46
N SER A 269 -14.37 -23.39 2.20
CA SER A 269 -14.93 -24.70 1.90
C SER A 269 -13.98 -25.76 2.48
N GLN A 270 -14.54 -26.75 3.17
CA GLN A 270 -13.74 -27.83 3.74
C GLN A 270 -13.21 -28.72 2.61
N GLN A 271 -12.10 -28.33 2.00
CA GLN A 271 -11.24 -29.24 1.26
C GLN A 271 -9.87 -29.29 1.95
N ARG A 272 -9.68 -30.35 2.74
CA ARG A 272 -8.38 -30.90 3.21
C ARG A 272 -7.52 -30.10 4.21
N PHE A 273 -8.09 -29.40 5.20
CA PHE A 273 -7.30 -28.85 6.32
C PHE A 273 -7.28 -29.73 7.60
N MET A 274 -7.89 -30.92 7.59
CA MET A 274 -7.80 -31.88 8.70
C MET A 274 -7.03 -33.15 8.31
N VAL A 275 -5.74 -33.03 7.98
CA VAL A 275 -4.84 -34.21 7.97
C VAL A 275 -3.79 -34.13 9.09
N GLY A 276 -3.73 -33.03 9.84
CA GLY A 276 -2.71 -32.83 10.89
C GLY A 276 -3.19 -32.92 12.36
N GLN A 277 -4.50 -32.92 12.64
CA GLN A 277 -4.99 -32.99 14.01
C GLN A 277 -5.81 -34.26 14.22
N GLN A 278 -5.13 -35.34 14.60
CA GLN A 278 -5.78 -36.43 15.32
C GLN A 278 -6.31 -35.86 16.64
N ILE A 279 -7.63 -35.74 16.75
CA ILE A 279 -8.29 -35.63 18.04
C ILE A 279 -8.01 -36.95 18.76
N LYS A 280 -7.08 -36.96 19.72
CA LYS A 280 -6.99 -38.04 20.70
C LYS A 280 -8.26 -37.97 21.55
N THR A 281 -9.32 -38.66 21.13
CA THR A 281 -10.36 -39.08 22.07
C THR A 281 -9.76 -40.16 22.96
N SER A 282 -9.23 -39.78 24.10
CA SER A 282 -8.98 -40.72 25.20
C SER A 282 -10.34 -41.19 25.73
N ARG A 283 -10.83 -42.30 25.16
CA ARG A 283 -11.88 -43.12 25.76
C ARG A 283 -11.25 -44.43 26.23
N GLY A 284 -11.52 -44.75 27.49
CA GLY A 284 -11.20 -46.01 28.15
C GLY A 284 -10.28 -45.78 29.34
N THR A 285 -10.57 -46.24 30.55
CA THR A 285 -11.68 -47.05 31.07
C THR A 285 -11.55 -46.92 32.59
N ILE A 286 -12.66 -46.72 33.30
CA ILE A 286 -12.71 -46.86 34.76
C ILE A 286 -12.96 -48.35 34.99
N ASP A 287 -11.95 -49.06 35.47
CA ASP A 287 -12.11 -50.41 36.03
C ASP A 287 -11.79 -50.35 37.52
N THR A 288 -12.82 -50.50 38.33
CA THR A 288 -12.79 -51.07 39.70
C THR A 288 -14.12 -51.78 39.91
N PRO A 289 -14.08 -52.99 40.46
CA PRO A 289 -14.26 -53.11 41.92
C PRO A 289 -12.98 -53.46 42.67
#